data_AF-A0A8J6PEW7-F1
#
_entry.id   AF-A0A8J6PEW7-F1
#
_cell.length_a   1.000
_cell.length_b   1.000
_cell.length_c   1.000
_cell.angle_alpha   90.00
_cell.angle_beta   90.00
_cell.angle_gamma   90.00
#
_symmetry.space_group_name_H-M   'P 1'
#
loop_
_entity.id
_entity.type
_entity.pdbx_description
1 polymer ?
#
loop_
_entity_poly.entity_id
_entity_poly.type
_entity_poly.pdbx_seq_one_letter_code
_entity_poly.pdbx_strand_id
1 'polypeptide(L)'
;MNWYQRLRLRGLNEHLRGSLWFLPTVAVVVAVIAAEVMVRIPTLESGALADLLAADVDGARGMLTAIAGSVITVTGLVFSLMVVSLQLASQQFSPRLMRTFMRDRGTQVVLGVFLATFAYALAVLRAIRGGETPYVPEVAVLAAFLLALASVAALVYFVHHATTEIRVDTMMRDVERETLETIERVYAKAPGSGAAAMQPPES
;
A
#
# COMPACT_ATOMS: atom_id res chain seq x y z
N MET A 1 -3.72 -25.24 -26.99
CA MET A 1 -3.70 -24.14 -26.01
C MET A 1 -3.29 -22.86 -26.73
N ASN A 2 -4.29 -22.08 -27.17
CA ASN A 2 -4.18 -21.17 -28.32
C ASN A 2 -3.50 -19.84 -27.96
N TRP A 3 -2.67 -19.35 -28.87
CA TRP A 3 -1.83 -18.16 -28.75
C TRP A 3 -2.59 -16.87 -28.37
N TYR A 4 -3.87 -16.77 -28.74
CA TYR A 4 -4.78 -15.70 -28.33
C TYR A 4 -4.98 -15.61 -26.81
N GLN A 5 -4.98 -16.72 -26.07
CA GLN A 5 -5.08 -16.70 -24.61
C GLN A 5 -3.81 -16.12 -23.97
N ARG A 6 -2.61 -16.38 -24.53
CA ARG A 6 -1.36 -15.85 -23.97
C ARG A 6 -1.22 -14.33 -24.17
N LEU A 7 -1.75 -13.79 -25.27
CA LEU A 7 -1.79 -12.33 -25.49
C LEU A 7 -2.85 -11.64 -24.62
N ARG A 8 -4.03 -12.25 -24.46
CA ARG A 8 -5.09 -11.72 -23.56
C ARG A 8 -4.66 -11.76 -22.09
N LEU A 9 -3.92 -12.79 -21.67
CA LEU A 9 -3.35 -12.90 -20.33
C LEU A 9 -2.26 -11.84 -20.08
N ARG A 10 -1.46 -11.47 -21.07
CA ARG A 10 -0.45 -10.38 -20.92
C ARG A 10 -1.11 -9.00 -20.83
N GLY A 11 -2.11 -8.71 -21.67
CA GLY A 11 -2.87 -7.46 -21.61
C GLY A 11 -3.75 -7.32 -20.36
N LEU A 12 -4.34 -8.42 -19.86
CA LEU A 12 -4.99 -8.45 -18.56
C LEU A 12 -3.98 -8.27 -17.43
N ASN A 13 -2.79 -8.90 -17.50
CA ASN A 13 -1.77 -8.76 -16.45
C ASN A 13 -1.22 -7.32 -16.37
N GLU A 14 -1.19 -6.56 -17.47
CA GLU A 14 -0.85 -5.12 -17.45
C GLU A 14 -1.98 -4.22 -16.92
N HIS A 15 -3.25 -4.57 -17.18
CA HIS A 15 -4.40 -3.87 -16.58
C HIS A 15 -4.63 -4.26 -15.10
N LEU A 16 -4.36 -5.51 -14.72
CA LEU A 16 -4.50 -6.04 -13.37
C LEU A 16 -3.34 -5.59 -12.48
N ARG A 17 -2.09 -5.59 -12.97
CA ARG A 17 -0.94 -5.00 -12.25
C ARG A 17 -0.97 -3.46 -12.21
N GLY A 18 -1.78 -2.84 -13.05
CA GLY A 18 -2.07 -1.40 -13.00
C GLY A 18 -3.18 -1.02 -12.01
N SER A 19 -3.91 -1.99 -11.46
CA SER A 19 -4.98 -1.77 -10.49
C SER A 19 -4.44 -1.88 -9.08
N LEU A 20 -4.61 -0.80 -8.30
CA LEU A 20 -4.26 -0.72 -6.87
C LEU A 20 -4.76 -1.89 -6.02
N TRP A 21 -5.80 -2.58 -6.49
CA TRP A 21 -6.54 -3.60 -5.73
C TRP A 21 -6.07 -5.03 -5.96
N PHE A 22 -5.32 -5.30 -7.03
CA PHE A 22 -4.96 -6.68 -7.34
C PHE A 22 -4.02 -7.29 -6.28
N LEU A 23 -2.95 -6.58 -5.93
CA LEU A 23 -1.97 -7.08 -4.94
C LEU A 23 -2.61 -7.28 -3.56
N PRO A 24 -3.41 -6.33 -3.02
CA PRO A 24 -4.08 -6.55 -1.75
C PRO A 24 -5.10 -7.70 -1.77
N THR A 25 -5.89 -7.85 -2.85
CA THR A 25 -6.84 -8.96 -2.95
C THR A 25 -6.13 -10.32 -2.96
N VAL A 26 -5.02 -10.44 -3.71
CA VAL A 26 -4.22 -11.67 -3.70
C VAL A 26 -3.64 -11.93 -2.32
N ALA A 27 -3.12 -10.90 -1.64
CA ALA A 27 -2.57 -11.03 -0.29
C ALA A 27 -3.61 -11.55 0.71
N VAL A 28 -4.86 -11.05 0.65
CA VAL A 28 -5.98 -11.55 1.47
C VAL A 28 -6.25 -13.02 1.20
N VAL A 29 -6.36 -13.42 -0.07
CA VAL A 29 -6.62 -14.83 -0.43
C VAL A 29 -5.50 -15.74 0.08
N VAL A 30 -4.25 -15.33 -0.12
CA VAL A 30 -3.08 -16.08 0.40
C VAL A 30 -3.11 -16.17 1.92
N ALA A 31 -3.46 -15.08 2.61
CA ALA A 31 -3.53 -15.05 4.07
C ALA A 31 -4.62 -15.98 4.62
N VAL A 32 -5.81 -16.01 4.00
CA VAL A 32 -6.88 -16.93 4.41
C VAL A 32 -6.46 -18.39 4.19
N ILE A 33 -5.83 -18.71 3.05
CA ILE A 33 -5.32 -20.06 2.78
C ILE A 33 -4.23 -20.41 3.80
N ALA A 34 -3.31 -19.49 4.10
CA ALA A 34 -2.25 -19.69 5.08
C ALA A 34 -2.83 -19.95 6.48
N ALA A 35 -3.89 -19.23 6.88
CA ALA A 35 -4.58 -19.46 8.14
C ALA A 35 -5.17 -20.88 8.21
N GLU A 36 -5.88 -21.32 7.17
CA GLU A 36 -6.44 -22.68 7.09
C GLU A 36 -5.35 -23.77 7.17
N VAL A 37 -4.19 -23.54 6.56
CA VAL A 37 -3.04 -24.45 6.66
C VAL A 37 -2.46 -24.45 8.07
N MET A 38 -2.23 -23.27 8.66
CA MET A 38 -1.61 -23.13 9.98
C MET A 38 -2.49 -23.70 11.09
N VAL A 39 -3.81 -23.54 11.00
CA VAL A 39 -4.77 -24.11 11.96
C VAL A 39 -4.73 -25.64 11.95
N ARG A 40 -4.38 -26.28 10.83
CA ARG A 40 -4.30 -27.75 10.74
C ARG A 40 -3.00 -28.32 11.28
N ILE A 41 -2.01 -27.47 11.59
CA ILE A 41 -0.76 -27.92 12.18
C ILE A 41 -1.08 -28.44 13.59
N PRO A 42 -0.63 -29.67 13.94
CA PRO A 42 -0.83 -30.20 15.28
C PRO A 42 -0.27 -29.25 16.35
N THR A 43 -1.00 -29.12 17.46
CA THR A 43 -0.53 -28.38 18.62
C THR A 43 0.74 -29.03 19.17
N LEU A 44 1.66 -28.19 19.66
CA LEU A 44 2.88 -28.69 20.29
C LEU A 44 2.51 -29.29 21.65
N GLU A 45 2.67 -30.59 21.82
CA GLU A 45 2.23 -31.27 23.05
C GLU A 45 3.22 -31.11 24.23
N SER A 46 4.49 -30.80 23.96
CA SER A 46 5.51 -30.64 25.01
C SER A 46 6.75 -29.86 24.55
N GLY A 47 7.40 -29.18 25.49
CA GLY A 47 8.69 -28.50 25.30
C GLY A 47 8.65 -26.99 25.60
N ALA A 48 9.82 -26.36 25.74
CA ALA A 48 9.94 -24.94 26.08
C ALA A 48 9.24 -24.00 25.09
N LEU A 49 9.13 -24.40 23.82
CA LEU A 49 8.34 -23.68 22.81
C LEU A 49 6.84 -23.82 23.02
N ALA A 50 6.35 -24.98 23.47
CA ALA A 50 4.94 -25.16 23.81
C ALA A 50 4.56 -24.31 25.02
N ASP A 51 5.38 -24.30 26.07
CA ASP A 51 5.13 -23.47 27.26
C ASP A 51 5.15 -21.96 26.96
N LEU A 52 6.00 -21.53 26.02
CA LEU A 52 6.06 -20.13 25.57
C LEU A 52 4.86 -19.73 24.71
N LEU A 53 4.32 -20.67 23.93
CA LEU A 53 3.21 -20.44 22.99
C LEU A 53 1.84 -20.79 23.56
N ALA A 54 1.81 -21.44 24.72
CA ALA A 54 0.61 -21.78 25.46
C ALA A 54 -0.20 -20.51 25.73
N ALA A 55 -1.30 -20.38 24.99
CA ALA A 55 -2.24 -19.28 25.13
C ALA A 55 -3.60 -19.85 25.48
N ASP A 56 -4.18 -19.36 26.57
CA ASP A 56 -5.57 -19.69 26.88
C ASP A 56 -6.51 -19.15 25.79
N VAL A 57 -7.68 -19.78 25.66
CA VAL A 57 -8.71 -19.44 24.66
C VAL A 57 -9.03 -17.95 24.67
N ASP A 58 -9.21 -17.37 25.85
CA ASP A 58 -9.59 -15.96 25.95
C ASP A 58 -8.42 -15.02 25.63
N GLY A 59 -7.19 -15.41 26.02
CA GLY A 59 -5.98 -14.68 25.66
C GLY A 59 -5.74 -14.65 24.14
N ALA A 60 -5.86 -15.81 23.49
CA ALA A 60 -5.70 -15.91 22.03
C ALA A 60 -6.77 -15.11 21.28
N ARG A 61 -8.05 -15.21 21.71
CA ARG A 61 -9.15 -14.42 21.13
C ARG A 61 -8.95 -12.92 21.33
N GLY A 62 -8.57 -12.51 22.54
CA GLY A 62 -8.30 -11.12 22.87
C GLY A 62 -7.20 -10.53 21.99
N MET A 63 -6.08 -11.26 21.84
CA MET A 63 -4.97 -10.84 20.99
C MET A 63 -5.38 -10.73 19.51
N LEU A 64 -6.01 -11.76 18.94
CA LEU A 64 -6.44 -11.73 17.54
C LEU A 64 -7.46 -10.62 17.27
N THR A 65 -8.38 -10.37 18.22
CA THR A 65 -9.35 -9.27 18.11
C THR A 65 -8.66 -7.92 18.16
N ALA A 66 -7.69 -7.75 19.06
CA ALA A 66 -6.89 -6.52 19.15
C ALA A 66 -6.06 -6.28 17.88
N ILE A 67 -5.45 -7.32 17.30
CA ILE A 67 -4.74 -7.25 16.02
C ILE A 67 -5.70 -6.87 14.90
N ALA A 68 -6.83 -7.57 14.76
CA ALA A 68 -7.80 -7.28 13.71
C ALA A 68 -8.34 -5.85 13.81
N GLY A 69 -8.74 -5.42 15.02
CA GLY A 69 -9.28 -4.08 15.26
C GLY A 69 -8.27 -2.96 15.02
N SER A 70 -7.03 -3.13 15.46
CA SER A 70 -5.97 -2.13 15.22
C SER A 70 -5.61 -2.04 13.74
N VAL A 71 -5.43 -3.18 13.06
CA VAL A 71 -5.00 -3.22 11.66
C VAL A 71 -6.10 -2.70 10.73
N ILE A 72 -7.40 -3.01 10.96
CA ILE A 72 -8.47 -2.44 10.13
C ILE A 72 -8.57 -0.91 10.30
N THR A 73 -8.35 -0.42 11.51
CA THR A 73 -8.34 1.03 11.79
C THR A 73 -7.20 1.71 11.03
N VAL A 74 -5.98 1.18 11.15
CA VAL A 74 -4.81 1.72 10.42
C VAL A 74 -5.01 1.62 8.90
N THR A 75 -5.60 0.53 8.41
CA THR A 75 -5.93 0.38 6.98
C THR A 75 -6.87 1.48 6.50
N GLY A 76 -7.91 1.80 7.29
CA GLY A 76 -8.85 2.89 6.99
C GLY A 76 -8.18 4.27 6.96
N LEU A 77 -7.21 4.51 7.84
CA LEU A 77 -6.40 5.74 7.82
C LEU A 77 -5.54 5.83 6.57
N VAL A 78 -4.85 4.74 6.19
CA VAL A 78 -4.07 4.68 4.95
C VAL A 78 -4.95 4.87 3.72
N PHE A 79 -6.14 4.26 3.69
CA PHE A 79 -7.12 4.47 2.63
C PHE A 79 -7.57 5.92 2.51
N SER A 80 -7.89 6.55 3.63
CA SER A 80 -8.24 7.97 3.68
C SER A 80 -7.11 8.85 3.15
N LEU A 81 -5.86 8.59 3.57
CA LEU A 81 -4.70 9.34 3.11
C LEU A 81 -4.47 9.18 1.61
N MET A 82 -4.59 7.96 1.07
CA MET A 82 -4.51 7.72 -0.38
C MET A 82 -5.54 8.53 -1.15
N VAL A 83 -6.79 8.57 -0.69
CA VAL A 83 -7.86 9.32 -1.35
C VAL A 83 -7.52 10.82 -1.35
N VAL A 84 -7.04 11.35 -0.23
CA VAL A 84 -6.61 12.76 -0.13
C VAL A 84 -5.44 13.03 -1.09
N SER A 85 -4.42 12.18 -1.11
CA SER A 85 -3.28 12.32 -2.03
C SER A 85 -3.73 12.29 -3.49
N LEU A 86 -4.66 11.40 -3.85
CA LEU A 86 -5.21 11.32 -5.21
C LEU A 86 -6.00 12.59 -5.58
N GLN A 87 -6.77 13.15 -4.64
CA GLN A 87 -7.48 14.40 -4.84
C GLN A 87 -6.51 15.57 -5.09
N LEU A 88 -5.45 15.69 -4.29
CA LEU A 88 -4.41 16.72 -4.46
C LEU A 88 -3.69 16.57 -5.80
N ALA A 89 -3.33 15.34 -6.19
CA ALA A 89 -2.70 15.06 -7.47
C ALA A 89 -3.61 15.43 -8.65
N SER A 90 -4.92 15.15 -8.54
CA SER A 90 -5.91 15.54 -9.56
C SER A 90 -6.09 17.06 -9.68
N GLN A 91 -5.78 17.82 -8.62
CA GLN A 91 -5.86 19.29 -8.64
C GLN A 91 -4.61 19.92 -9.26
N GLN A 92 -3.46 19.26 -9.19
CA GLN A 92 -2.15 19.82 -9.56
C GLN A 92 -1.56 19.26 -10.86
N PHE A 93 -2.00 18.09 -11.36
CA PHE A 93 -1.43 17.45 -12.55
C PHE A 93 -2.44 17.20 -13.69
N SER A 94 -1.98 17.41 -14.93
CA SER A 94 -2.73 17.10 -16.17
C SER A 94 -3.13 15.60 -16.26
N PRO A 95 -4.29 15.24 -16.87
CA PRO A 95 -4.87 13.88 -16.89
C PRO A 95 -3.97 12.73 -17.35
N ARG A 96 -2.79 13.02 -17.92
CA ARG A 96 -1.81 12.02 -18.38
C ARG A 96 -0.88 11.50 -17.25
N LEU A 97 -0.67 12.26 -16.17
CA LEU A 97 0.18 11.85 -15.03
C LEU A 97 -0.58 11.03 -13.97
N MET A 98 -1.90 11.16 -13.89
CA MET A 98 -2.76 10.36 -12.99
C MET A 98 -2.65 8.85 -13.23
N ARG A 99 -2.37 8.42 -14.46
CA ARG A 99 -2.21 6.98 -14.79
C ARG A 99 -0.97 6.35 -14.15
N THR A 100 0.03 7.14 -13.76
CA THR A 100 1.28 6.64 -13.16
C THR A 100 1.17 6.55 -11.63
N PHE A 101 0.42 7.45 -10.97
CA PHE A 101 0.19 7.43 -9.52
C PHE A 101 -0.60 6.22 -9.02
N MET A 102 -1.51 5.66 -9.84
CA MET A 102 -2.21 4.40 -9.52
C MET A 102 -1.29 3.16 -9.47
N ARG A 103 0.01 3.33 -9.72
CA ARG A 103 1.01 2.27 -9.80
C ARG A 103 2.06 2.33 -8.70
N ASP A 104 1.80 3.08 -7.62
CA ASP A 104 2.70 3.01 -6.47
C ASP A 104 2.63 1.63 -5.82
N ARG A 105 3.70 0.85 -6.05
CA ARG A 105 3.85 -0.50 -5.50
C ARG A 105 4.09 -0.47 -4.00
N GLY A 106 4.66 0.60 -3.45
CA GLY A 106 4.90 0.75 -2.02
C GLY A 106 3.57 0.71 -1.26
N THR A 107 2.63 1.56 -1.65
CA THR A 107 1.29 1.60 -1.07
C THR A 107 0.52 0.28 -1.26
N GLN A 108 0.62 -0.37 -2.43
CA GLN A 108 -0.03 -1.67 -2.67
C GLN A 108 0.49 -2.77 -1.74
N VAL A 109 1.80 -2.81 -1.48
CA VAL A 109 2.41 -3.79 -0.56
C VAL A 109 1.94 -3.55 0.86
N VAL A 110 1.92 -2.29 1.31
CA VAL A 110 1.46 -1.92 2.67
C VAL A 110 0.00 -2.33 2.87
N LEU A 111 -0.89 -1.96 1.94
CA LEU A 111 -2.28 -2.38 1.98
C LEU A 111 -2.44 -3.90 1.98
N GLY A 112 -1.64 -4.58 1.15
CA GLY A 112 -1.64 -6.04 1.09
C GLY A 112 -1.26 -6.67 2.42
N VAL A 113 -0.22 -6.17 3.09
CA VAL A 113 0.18 -6.65 4.42
C VAL A 113 -0.93 -6.40 5.44
N PHE A 114 -1.51 -5.20 5.49
CA PHE A 114 -2.55 -4.92 6.49
C PHE A 114 -3.80 -5.75 6.28
N LEU A 115 -4.31 -5.82 5.05
CA LEU A 115 -5.50 -6.60 4.74
C LEU A 115 -5.25 -8.10 4.90
N ALA A 116 -4.05 -8.60 4.57
CA ALA A 116 -3.64 -9.96 4.85
C ALA A 116 -3.65 -10.26 6.35
N THR A 117 -3.01 -9.41 7.17
CA THR A 117 -2.97 -9.57 8.62
C THR A 117 -4.37 -9.54 9.24
N PHE A 118 -5.23 -8.62 8.79
CA PHE A 118 -6.63 -8.55 9.22
C PHE A 118 -7.40 -9.83 8.89
N ALA A 119 -7.36 -10.26 7.62
CA ALA A 119 -8.07 -11.45 7.17
C ALA A 119 -7.55 -12.73 7.84
N TYR A 120 -6.23 -12.84 8.00
CA TYR A 120 -5.58 -13.93 8.72
C TYR A 120 -6.07 -14.00 10.17
N ALA A 121 -6.06 -12.86 10.88
CA ALA A 121 -6.50 -12.81 12.27
C ALA A 121 -7.96 -13.26 12.43
N LEU A 122 -8.87 -12.83 11.54
CA LEU A 122 -10.27 -13.27 11.55
C LEU A 122 -10.43 -14.76 11.21
N ALA A 123 -9.66 -15.26 10.24
CA ALA A 123 -9.69 -16.67 9.86
C ALA A 123 -9.22 -17.59 11.00
N VAL A 124 -8.14 -17.22 11.69
CA VAL A 124 -7.66 -17.96 12.87
C VAL A 124 -8.64 -17.82 14.04
N LEU A 125 -9.20 -16.63 14.26
CA LEU A 125 -10.17 -16.39 15.34
C LEU A 125 -11.39 -17.30 15.21
N ARG A 126 -11.87 -17.53 13.98
CA ARG A 126 -12.96 -18.47 13.68
C ARG A 126 -12.62 -19.92 14.09
N ALA A 127 -11.35 -20.32 14.03
CA ALA A 127 -10.92 -21.67 14.37
C ALA A 127 -10.86 -21.94 15.88
N ILE A 128 -10.78 -20.88 16.71
CA ILE A 128 -10.70 -21.01 18.17
C ILE A 128 -12.05 -21.44 18.74
N ARG A 129 -12.09 -22.63 19.31
CA ARG A 129 -13.29 -23.19 19.96
C ARG A 129 -13.13 -23.09 21.48
N GLY A 130 -14.18 -22.60 22.14
CA GLY A 130 -14.30 -22.64 23.60
C GLY A 130 -15.32 -23.72 24.00
N GLY A 131 -15.48 -23.93 25.31
CA GLY A 131 -16.43 -24.91 25.87
C GLY A 131 -15.73 -26.16 26.42
N GLU A 132 -16.41 -27.31 26.37
CA GLU A 132 -15.96 -28.56 27.00
C GLU A 132 -14.65 -29.12 26.43
N THR A 133 -14.37 -28.86 25.15
CA THR A 133 -13.10 -29.21 24.49
C THR A 133 -12.47 -27.94 23.91
N PRO A 134 -11.77 -27.14 24.73
CA PRO A 134 -11.12 -25.92 24.26
C PRO A 134 -10.04 -26.26 23.24
N TYR A 135 -9.95 -25.46 22.18
CA TYR A 135 -8.98 -25.66 21.11
C TYR A 135 -8.42 -24.32 20.64
N VAL A 136 -7.10 -24.18 20.76
CA VAL A 136 -6.33 -23.01 20.34
C VAL A 136 -5.21 -23.46 19.39
N PRO A 137 -5.17 -22.98 18.14
CA PRO A 137 -4.08 -23.28 17.21
C PRO A 137 -2.89 -22.34 17.49
N GLU A 138 -2.05 -22.68 18.46
CA GLU A 138 -0.94 -21.84 18.95
C GLU A 138 0.01 -21.37 17.84
N VAL A 139 0.37 -22.26 16.91
CA VAL A 139 1.24 -21.91 15.76
C VAL A 139 0.58 -20.87 14.85
N ALA A 140 -0.73 -20.99 14.63
CA ALA A 140 -1.46 -20.02 13.82
C ALA A 140 -1.55 -18.66 14.55
N VAL A 141 -1.71 -18.67 15.87
CA VAL A 141 -1.73 -17.46 16.71
C VAL A 141 -0.36 -16.76 16.72
N LEU A 142 0.74 -17.50 16.81
CA LEU A 142 2.10 -16.96 16.67
C LEU A 142 2.31 -16.31 15.30
N ALA A 143 1.86 -16.96 14.24
CA ALA A 143 1.94 -16.40 12.89
C ALA A 143 1.12 -15.10 12.75
N ALA A 144 -0.04 -14.99 13.41
CA ALA A 144 -0.79 -13.73 13.48
C ALA A 144 0.01 -12.63 14.19
N PHE A 145 0.69 -12.97 15.29
CA PHE A 145 1.55 -12.04 16.02
C PHE A 145 2.72 -11.55 15.15
N LEU A 146 3.39 -12.45 14.43
CA LEU A 146 4.45 -12.07 13.48
C LEU A 146 3.94 -11.19 12.34
N LEU A 147 2.74 -11.48 11.81
CA LEU A 147 2.08 -10.64 10.83
C LEU A 147 1.72 -9.26 11.39
N ALA A 148 1.34 -9.16 12.67
CA ALA A 148 1.12 -7.89 13.34
C ALA A 148 2.41 -7.06 13.43
N LEU A 149 3.54 -7.68 13.77
CA LEU A 149 4.85 -7.01 13.74
C LEU A 149 5.24 -6.56 12.32
N ALA A 150 4.97 -7.40 11.31
CA ALA A 150 5.16 -7.04 9.91
C ALA A 150 4.28 -5.86 9.50
N SER A 151 3.03 -5.78 9.99
CA SER A 151 2.16 -4.61 9.80
C SER A 151 2.75 -3.35 10.45
N VAL A 152 3.32 -3.44 11.66
CA VAL A 152 3.99 -2.28 12.27
C VAL A 152 5.16 -1.81 11.40
N ALA A 153 6.01 -2.72 10.92
CA ALA A 153 7.11 -2.38 10.01
C ALA A 153 6.61 -1.77 8.69
N ALA A 154 5.54 -2.32 8.11
CA ALA A 154 4.91 -1.80 6.90
C ALA A 154 4.31 -0.40 7.12
N LEU A 155 3.77 -0.11 8.31
CA LEU A 155 3.30 1.24 8.67
C LEU A 155 4.45 2.24 8.73
N VAL A 156 5.57 1.89 9.38
CA VAL A 156 6.76 2.74 9.42
C VAL A 156 7.29 3.00 8.01
N TYR A 157 7.36 1.95 7.18
CA TYR A 157 7.72 2.08 5.77
C TYR A 157 6.76 3.01 5.01
N PHE A 158 5.46 2.86 5.20
CA PHE A 158 4.45 3.70 4.56
C PHE A 158 4.61 5.18 4.91
N VAL A 159 4.83 5.50 6.19
CA VAL A 159 5.05 6.88 6.64
C VAL A 159 6.32 7.45 6.02
N HIS A 160 7.40 6.68 5.98
CA HIS A 160 8.65 7.10 5.36
C HIS A 160 8.50 7.35 3.85
N HIS A 161 7.81 6.43 3.17
CA HIS A 161 7.49 6.52 1.74
C HIS A 161 6.66 7.77 1.44
N ALA A 162 5.54 7.97 2.15
CA ALA A 162 4.68 9.13 1.98
C ALA A 162 5.41 10.46 2.25
N THR A 163 6.28 10.50 3.26
CA THR A 163 7.07 11.71 3.57
C THR A 163 8.09 12.03 2.47
N THR A 164 8.68 11.00 1.88
CA THR A 164 9.68 11.16 0.80
C THR A 164 9.02 11.66 -0.48
N GLU A 165 7.84 11.13 -0.83
CA GLU A 165 7.07 11.60 -1.98
C GLU A 165 6.73 13.10 -1.89
N ILE A 166 6.28 13.56 -0.71
CA ILE A 166 5.97 14.99 -0.48
C ILE A 166 7.21 15.87 -0.69
N ARG A 167 8.39 15.44 -0.20
CA ARG A 167 9.64 16.21 -0.33
C ARG A 167 10.07 16.37 -1.79
N VAL A 168 9.92 15.32 -2.59
CA VAL A 168 10.28 15.35 -4.01
C VAL A 168 9.37 16.31 -4.78
N ASP A 169 8.07 16.34 -4.46
CA ASP A 169 7.13 17.30 -5.07
C ASP A 169 7.54 18.75 -4.81
N THR A 170 7.85 19.08 -3.55
CA THR A 170 8.30 20.43 -3.18
C THR A 170 9.59 20.82 -3.90
N MET A 171 10.58 19.93 -3.96
CA MET A 171 11.85 20.19 -4.65
C MET A 171 11.66 20.40 -6.16
N MET A 172 10.78 19.64 -6.80
CA MET A 172 10.48 19.81 -8.23
C MET A 172 9.87 21.18 -8.51
N ARG A 173 8.95 21.65 -7.65
CA ARG A 173 8.33 22.98 -7.77
C ARG A 173 9.33 24.11 -7.54
N ASP A 174 10.28 23.92 -6.63
CA ASP A 174 11.35 24.88 -6.40
C ASP A 174 12.28 24.99 -7.63
N VAL A 175 12.68 23.86 -8.22
CA VAL A 175 13.51 23.82 -9.44
C VAL A 175 12.76 24.39 -10.65
N GLU A 176 11.46 24.10 -10.80
CA GLU A 176 10.62 24.68 -11.84
C GLU A 176 10.60 26.22 -11.73
N ARG A 177 10.36 26.74 -10.52
CA ARG A 177 10.38 28.19 -10.25
C ARG A 177 11.74 28.81 -10.58
N GLU A 178 12.84 28.20 -10.13
CA GLU A 178 14.19 28.68 -10.42
C GLU A 178 14.50 28.70 -11.92
N THR A 179 14.03 27.66 -12.64
CA THR A 179 14.20 27.57 -14.10
C THR A 179 13.41 28.66 -14.82
N LEU A 180 12.16 28.89 -14.42
CA LEU A 180 11.31 29.95 -15.00
C LEU A 180 11.89 31.34 -14.73
N GLU A 181 12.33 31.61 -13.49
CA GLU A 181 13.01 32.87 -13.16
C GLU A 181 14.29 33.07 -13.97
N THR A 182 15.05 32.00 -14.22
CA THR A 182 16.27 32.07 -15.05
C THR A 182 15.93 32.39 -16.50
N ILE A 183 14.90 31.75 -17.07
CA ILE A 183 14.42 32.04 -18.43
C ILE A 183 13.98 33.50 -18.53
N GLU A 184 13.18 33.99 -17.56
CA GLU A 184 12.69 35.35 -17.55
C GLU A 184 13.84 36.36 -17.44
N ARG A 185 14.86 36.12 -16.61
CA ARG A 185 16.06 36.98 -16.53
C ARG A 185 16.87 36.99 -17.82
N VAL A 186 17.02 35.85 -18.50
CA VAL A 186 17.78 35.77 -19.77
C VAL A 186 17.04 36.49 -20.89
N TYR A 187 15.72 36.31 -21.00
CA TYR A 187 14.91 36.98 -22.02
C TYR A 187 14.62 38.46 -21.71
N ALA A 188 14.45 38.85 -20.44
CA ALA A 188 14.32 40.26 -20.05
C ALA A 188 15.61 41.06 -20.28
N LYS A 189 16.77 40.39 -20.30
CA LYS A 189 18.09 40.98 -20.57
C LYS A 189 18.48 40.93 -22.06
N ALA A 190 17.53 40.66 -22.97
CA ALA A 190 17.71 40.87 -24.40
C ALA A 190 17.03 42.20 -24.81
N PRO A 191 17.73 43.36 -24.79
CA PRO A 191 17.22 44.56 -25.43
C PRO A 191 17.37 44.38 -26.94
N GLY A 192 16.24 44.32 -27.66
CA GLY A 192 16.19 44.65 -29.08
C GLY A 192 16.10 43.49 -30.08
N SER A 193 15.02 42.71 -30.05
CA SER A 193 14.59 41.98 -31.25
C SER A 193 13.10 42.20 -31.51
N GLY A 194 12.81 43.26 -32.28
CA GLY A 194 11.66 43.23 -33.20
C GLY A 194 10.52 44.24 -33.06
N ALA A 195 10.67 45.35 -32.34
CA ALA A 195 9.63 46.41 -32.29
C ALA A 195 10.07 47.77 -32.88
N ALA A 196 11.13 47.80 -33.68
CA ALA A 196 11.59 49.03 -34.35
C ALA A 196 11.26 49.00 -35.85
N ALA A 197 10.36 49.90 -36.23
CA ALA A 197 10.20 50.50 -37.55
C ALA A 197 9.74 49.60 -38.73
N MET A 198 8.43 49.35 -38.78
CA MET A 198 7.73 49.27 -40.07
C MET A 198 7.03 50.61 -40.30
N GLN A 199 7.82 51.67 -40.53
CA GLN A 199 7.32 52.90 -41.14
C GLN A 199 7.38 52.71 -42.66
N PRO A 200 6.25 52.76 -43.38
CA PRO A 200 6.26 52.68 -44.83
C PRO A 200 6.91 53.94 -45.41
N PRO A 201 7.74 53.83 -46.47
CA PRO A 201 8.32 54.99 -47.11
C PRO A 201 7.23 55.84 -47.78
N GLU A 202 7.23 57.13 -47.48
CA GLU A 202 6.47 58.13 -48.23
C GLU A 202 7.03 58.23 -49.66
N SER A 203 6.18 57.93 -50.65
CA SER A 203 6.27 58.46 -52.01
C SER A 203 4.90 58.37 -52.68
#